data_AF-A0A2V7ST04-F1
#
_entry.id   AF-A0A2V7ST04-F1
#
_cell.length_a   1.000
_cell.length_b   1.000
_cell.length_c   1.000
_cell.angle_alpha   90.00
_cell.angle_beta   90.00
_cell.angle_gamma   90.00
#
_symmetry.space_group_name_H-M   'P 1'
#
loop_
_entity.id
_entity.type
_entity.pdbx_description
1 polymer ?
#
loop_
_entity_poly.entity_id
_entity_poly.type
_entity_poly.pdbx_seq_one_letter_code
_entity_poly.pdbx_strand_id
1 'polypeptide(L)'
;MPLPEKYRRQLIETTAASERAARWDALRAWGRAVGEIVLWTGLGMALVFMAFHTNGVVVGRIYWLIGCIVWIGGVAKAVLGAYRRGLEEGLW
;
A
#
# COMPACT_ATOMS: atom_id res chain seq x y z
N MET A 1 -0.77 -5.78 -45.26
CA MET A 1 -1.37 -4.46 -45.56
C MET A 1 -0.86 -3.47 -44.51
N PRO A 2 -0.19 -2.36 -44.89
CA PRO A 2 0.19 -1.34 -43.93
C PRO A 2 -1.08 -0.70 -43.35
N LEU A 3 -1.15 -0.55 -42.02
CA LEU A 3 -2.28 0.11 -41.37
C LEU A 3 -2.37 1.58 -41.85
N PRO A 4 -3.56 2.07 -42.18
CA PRO A 4 -3.76 3.46 -42.60
C PRO A 4 -3.23 4.42 -41.53
N GLU A 5 -2.45 5.44 -41.93
CA GLU A 5 -1.71 6.34 -41.02
C GLU A 5 -2.60 7.03 -39.97
N LYS A 6 -3.88 7.26 -40.28
CA LYS A 6 -4.89 7.77 -39.33
C LYS A 6 -5.08 6.84 -38.13
N TYR A 7 -5.14 5.52 -38.34
CA TYR A 7 -5.24 4.54 -37.27
C TYR A 7 -3.97 4.51 -36.42
N ARG A 8 -2.81 4.65 -37.05
CA ARG A 8 -1.52 4.69 -36.33
C ARG A 8 -1.43 5.91 -35.41
N ARG A 9 -1.86 7.08 -35.86
CA ARG A 9 -1.91 8.30 -35.02
C ARG A 9 -2.92 8.18 -33.89
N GLN A 10 -4.12 7.66 -34.14
CA GLN A 10 -5.11 7.44 -33.09
C GLN A 10 -4.62 6.42 -32.05
N LEU A 11 -3.93 5.36 -32.46
CA LEU A 11 -3.32 4.40 -31.55
C LEU A 11 -2.24 5.03 -30.68
N ILE A 12 -1.41 5.92 -31.23
CA ILE A 12 -0.36 6.65 -30.48
C ILE A 12 -0.97 7.65 -29.49
N GLU A 13 -1.99 8.40 -29.90
CA GLU A 13 -2.67 9.36 -29.00
C GLU A 13 -3.43 8.66 -27.89
N THR A 14 -4.10 7.54 -28.19
CA THR A 14 -4.82 6.75 -27.18
C THR A 14 -3.87 6.04 -26.22
N THR A 15 -2.74 5.51 -26.69
CA THR A 15 -1.70 4.94 -25.80
C THR A 15 -1.06 5.98 -24.90
N ALA A 16 -0.75 7.18 -25.41
CA ALA A 16 -0.19 8.26 -24.59
C ALA A 16 -1.18 8.75 -23.52
N ALA A 17 -2.48 8.79 -23.83
CA ALA A 17 -3.52 9.12 -22.86
C ALA A 17 -3.69 8.02 -21.81
N SER A 18 -3.67 6.74 -22.21
CA SER A 18 -3.76 5.61 -21.28
C SER A 18 -2.53 5.48 -20.38
N GLU A 19 -1.33 5.77 -20.88
CA GLU A 19 -0.11 5.77 -20.07
C GLU A 19 -0.14 6.84 -18.97
N ARG A 20 -0.69 8.02 -19.26
CA ARG A 20 -0.86 9.07 -18.25
C ARG A 20 -1.89 8.66 -17.20
N ALA A 21 -3.02 8.08 -17.60
CA ALA A 21 -4.03 7.58 -16.67
C ALA A 21 -3.45 6.46 -15.76
N ALA A 22 -2.73 5.50 -16.36
CA ALA A 22 -2.07 4.42 -15.64
C ALA A 22 -1.05 4.93 -14.60
N ARG A 23 -0.33 6.02 -14.89
CA ARG A 23 0.58 6.65 -13.91
C ARG A 23 -0.14 7.17 -12.68
N TRP A 24 -1.32 7.78 -12.84
CA TRP A 24 -2.10 8.29 -11.72
C TRP A 24 -2.70 7.17 -10.87
N ASP A 25 -3.17 6.10 -11.52
CA ASP A 25 -3.68 4.92 -10.83
C ASP A 25 -2.57 4.20 -10.05
N ALA A 26 -1.38 4.05 -10.65
CA ALA A 26 -0.20 3.50 -9.97
C ALA A 26 0.23 4.36 -8.77
N LEU A 27 0.23 5.69 -8.90
CA LEU A 27 0.52 6.61 -7.79
C LEU A 27 -0.51 6.50 -6.67
N ARG A 28 -1.80 6.35 -7.01
CA ARG A 28 -2.87 6.19 -6.03
C ARG A 28 -2.78 4.83 -5.32
N ALA A 29 -2.43 3.77 -6.03
CA ALA A 29 -2.21 2.45 -5.47
C ALA A 29 -1.03 2.45 -4.48
N TRP A 30 0.08 3.10 -4.87
CA TRP A 30 1.24 3.33 -4.00
C TRP A 30 0.90 4.17 -2.78
N GLY A 31 0.21 5.29 -2.96
CA GLY A 31 -0.22 6.16 -1.86
C GLY A 31 -1.11 5.42 -0.86
N ARG A 32 -1.99 4.52 -1.34
CA ARG A 32 -2.81 3.66 -0.47
C ARG A 32 -1.98 2.63 0.29
N ALA A 33 -1.01 1.98 -0.36
CA ALA A 33 -0.13 1.02 0.30
C ALA A 33 0.75 1.69 1.37
N VAL A 34 1.36 2.82 1.04
CA VAL A 34 2.16 3.63 1.98
C VAL A 34 1.29 4.12 3.14
N GLY A 35 0.08 4.64 2.84
CA GLY A 35 -0.86 5.07 3.87
C GLY A 35 -1.28 3.94 4.81
N GLU A 36 -1.50 2.74 4.29
CA GLU A 36 -1.83 1.56 5.10
C GLU A 36 -0.65 1.13 5.98
N ILE A 37 0.59 1.14 5.47
CA ILE A 37 1.80 0.87 6.26
C ILE A 37 1.98 1.89 7.39
N VAL A 38 1.83 3.18 7.08
CA VAL A 38 1.94 4.26 8.07
C VAL A 38 0.86 4.12 9.14
N LEU A 39 -0.37 3.79 8.75
CA LEU A 39 -1.48 3.60 9.68
C LEU A 39 -1.22 2.42 10.63
N TRP A 40 -0.81 1.26 10.12
CA TRP A 40 -0.51 0.10 10.96
C TRP A 40 0.71 0.31 11.85
N THR A 41 1.72 1.00 11.34
CA THR A 41 2.91 1.38 12.12
C THR A 41 2.54 2.33 13.26
N GLY A 42 1.75 3.37 12.97
CA GLY A 42 1.27 4.31 13.99
C GLY A 42 0.42 3.63 15.06
N LEU A 43 -0.49 2.73 14.66
CA LEU A 43 -1.36 2.01 15.59
C LEU A 43 -0.57 1.03 16.47
N GLY A 44 0.37 0.30 15.89
CA GLY A 44 1.28 -0.58 16.63
C GLY A 44 2.14 0.20 17.62
N MET A 45 2.72 1.33 17.19
CA MET A 45 3.53 2.17 18.08
C MET A 45 2.72 2.83 19.18
N ALA A 46 1.49 3.28 18.91
CA ALA A 46 0.62 3.83 19.94
C ALA A 46 0.35 2.81 21.07
N LEU A 47 0.15 1.55 20.72
CA LEU A 47 -0.01 0.46 21.68
C LEU A 47 1.29 0.15 22.44
N VAL A 48 2.44 0.16 21.75
CA VAL A 48 3.75 0.04 22.39
C VAL A 48 3.99 1.19 23.37
N PHE A 49 3.67 2.44 23.02
CA PHE A 49 3.81 3.59 23.93
C PHE A 49 2.87 3.51 25.12
N MET A 50 1.64 3.00 24.94
CA MET A 50 0.71 2.69 26.03
C MET A 50 1.31 1.71 27.06
N ALA A 51 2.17 0.79 26.63
CA ALA A 51 2.88 -0.11 27.54
C ALA A 51 3.82 0.61 28.50
N PHE A 52 4.42 1.74 28.09
CA PHE A 52 5.30 2.55 28.93
C PHE A 52 4.53 3.53 29.82
N HIS A 53 3.27 3.83 29.47
CA HIS A 53 2.41 4.71 30.27
C HIS A 53 1.61 3.96 31.34
N THR A 54 1.62 2.62 31.34
CA THR A 54 0.87 1.81 32.29
C THR A 54 1.72 1.44 33.51
N ASN A 55 1.20 1.72 34.71
CA ASN A 55 1.89 1.48 35.99
C ASN A 55 1.98 -0.01 36.38
N GLY A 56 1.30 -0.91 35.65
CA GLY A 56 1.29 -2.34 35.92
C GLY A 56 2.16 -3.12 34.94
N VAL A 57 3.18 -3.83 35.44
CA VAL A 57 4.12 -4.61 34.61
C VAL A 57 3.41 -5.63 33.70
N VAL A 58 2.39 -6.32 34.23
CA VAL A 58 1.61 -7.30 33.45
C VAL A 58 0.83 -6.61 32.32
N VAL A 59 0.17 -5.50 32.63
CA VAL A 59 -0.64 -4.74 31.68
C VAL A 59 0.24 -4.12 30.60
N GLY A 60 1.38 -3.55 30.98
CA GLY A 60 2.37 -3.03 30.04
C GLY A 60 2.88 -4.12 29.09
N ARG A 61 3.20 -5.30 29.60
CA ARG A 61 3.63 -6.43 28.75
C ARG A 61 2.56 -6.86 27.74
N ILE A 62 1.29 -6.83 28.13
CA ILE A 62 0.16 -7.12 27.22
C ILE A 62 0.10 -6.06 26.11
N TYR A 63 0.10 -4.77 26.46
CA TYR A 63 0.08 -3.69 25.46
C TYR A 63 1.27 -3.73 24.51
N TRP A 64 2.46 -4.06 25.02
CA TRP A 64 3.66 -4.20 24.21
C TRP A 64 3.53 -5.34 23.20
N LEU A 65 3.08 -6.52 23.65
CA LEU A 65 2.87 -7.68 22.77
C LEU A 65 1.80 -7.40 21.71
N ILE A 66 0.67 -6.81 22.09
CA ILE A 66 -0.39 -6.45 21.14
C ILE A 66 0.13 -5.42 20.14
N GLY A 67 0.89 -4.41 20.59
CA GLY A 67 1.51 -3.43 19.71
C GLY A 67 2.45 -4.05 18.69
N CYS A 68 3.30 -4.99 19.10
CA CYS A 68 4.17 -5.75 18.19
C CYS A 68 3.36 -6.58 17.18
N ILE A 69 2.31 -7.28 17.62
CA ILE A 69 1.46 -8.09 16.75
C ILE A 69 0.75 -7.22 15.70
N VAL A 70 0.16 -6.11 16.15
CA VAL A 70 -0.54 -5.17 15.26
C VAL A 70 0.43 -4.55 14.26
N TRP A 71 1.62 -4.17 14.71
CA TRP A 71 2.63 -3.60 13.83
C TRP A 71 3.08 -4.61 12.76
N ILE A 72 3.57 -5.78 13.18
CA ILE A 72 4.10 -6.79 12.26
C ILE A 72 2.98 -7.33 11.34
N GLY A 73 1.83 -7.68 11.91
CA GLY A 73 0.69 -8.21 11.16
C GLY A 73 0.09 -7.20 10.20
N GLY A 74 -0.02 -5.93 10.63
CA GLY A 74 -0.52 -4.84 9.80
C GLY A 74 0.39 -4.52 8.63
N VAL A 75 1.71 -4.45 8.87
CA VAL A 75 2.71 -4.27 7.79
C VAL A 75 2.68 -5.45 6.82
N ALA A 76 2.67 -6.69 7.32
CA ALA A 76 2.60 -7.87 6.46
C ALA A 76 1.34 -7.88 5.58
N LYS A 77 0.17 -7.53 6.14
CA LYS A 77 -1.07 -7.39 5.39
C LYS A 77 -0.98 -6.29 4.32
N ALA A 78 -0.44 -5.12 4.67
CA ALA A 78 -0.31 -4.01 3.73
C ALA A 78 0.61 -4.36 2.55
N VAL A 79 1.72 -5.04 2.82
CA VAL A 79 2.67 -5.53 1.80
C VAL A 79 2.02 -6.60 0.93
N LEU A 80 1.37 -7.61 1.51
CA LEU A 80 0.66 -8.65 0.74
C LEU A 80 -0.46 -8.06 -0.11
N GLY A 81 -1.20 -7.08 0.42
CA GLY A 81 -2.23 -6.36 -0.32
C GLY A 81 -1.68 -5.49 -1.45
N ALA A 82 -0.49 -4.93 -1.30
CA ALA A 82 0.20 -4.23 -2.39
C ALA A 82 0.70 -5.20 -3.46
N TYR A 83 1.30 -6.32 -3.04
CA TYR A 83 1.78 -7.37 -3.94
C TYR A 83 0.64 -7.98 -4.79
N ARG A 84 -0.47 -8.33 -4.14
CA ARG A 84 -1.65 -8.87 -4.83
C ARG A 84 -2.24 -7.89 -5.84
N ARG A 85 -2.30 -6.59 -5.51
CA ARG A 85 -2.74 -5.55 -6.45
C ARG A 85 -1.80 -5.40 -7.64
N GLY A 86 -0.48 -5.45 -7.41
CA GLY A 86 0.51 -5.45 -8.49
C GLY A 86 0.36 -6.63 -9.45
N LEU A 87 0.00 -7.81 -8.91
CA LEU A 87 -0.31 -9.02 -9.69
C LEU A 87 -1.62 -8.89 -10.49
N GLU A 88 -2.68 -8.35 -9.90
CA GLU A 88 -3.97 -8.13 -10.58
C GLU A 88 -3.87 -7.05 -11.68
N GLU A 89 -2.98 -6.07 -11.53
CA GLU A 89 -2.70 -5.01 -12.50
C GLU A 89 -1.68 -5.41 -13.59
N GLY A 90 -1.07 -6.60 -13.50
CA GLY A 90 -0.07 -7.09 -14.47
C GLY A 90 1.23 -6.29 -14.48
N LEU A 91 1.55 -5.60 -13.37
CA LEU A 91 2.77 -4.81 -13.20
C LEU A 91 3.99 -5.66 -12.81
N TRP A 92 3.76 -6.93 -12.42
CA TRP A 92 4.76 -7.90 -11.95
C TRP A 92 4.48 -9.30 -12.48
#